data_AF-A0A1J3FPJ7-F1
#
_entry.id   AF-A0A1J3FPJ7-F1
#
_cell.length_a   1.000
_cell.length_b   1.000
_cell.length_c   1.000
_cell.angle_alpha   90.00
_cell.angle_beta   90.00
_cell.angle_gamma   90.00
#
_symmetry.space_group_name_H-M   'P 1'
#
loop_
_entity.id
_entity.type
_entity.pdbx_description
1 polymer ?
#
loop_
_entity_poly.entity_id
_entity_poly.type
_entity_poly.pdbx_seq_one_letter_code
_entity_poly.pdbx_strand_id
1 'polypeptide(L)'
;LIRRGRMDNHIEMSYCRFKAFKVLAKNYLEIESHDLYGEIERLVEETNMSPADVAENLMPKSDEEDADICLKRLVKSLEEEKVKARKLAEEEIKKKAERETRRKKKKKAEEEEKKK
;
A
#
# COMPACT_ATOMS: atom_id res chain seq x y z
N LEU A 1 19.82 -16.37 2.03
CA LEU A 1 21.16 -15.76 2.21
C LEU A 1 21.16 -14.92 3.48
N ILE A 2 21.13 -15.59 4.64
CA ILE A 2 21.13 -14.95 5.97
C ILE A 2 22.13 -15.75 6.80
N ARG A 3 23.42 -15.52 6.56
CA ARG A 3 24.50 -16.15 7.32
C ARG A 3 25.51 -15.08 7.67
N ARG A 4 26.07 -15.20 8.86
CA ARG A 4 27.09 -14.30 9.40
C ARG A 4 28.25 -14.16 8.39
N GLY A 5 28.72 -12.94 8.17
CA GLY A 5 29.80 -12.64 7.20
C GLY A 5 29.36 -12.60 5.73
N ARG A 6 28.05 -12.64 5.44
CA ARG A 6 27.50 -12.30 4.10
C ARG A 6 26.41 -11.23 4.17
N MET A 7 25.62 -11.22 5.23
CA MET A 7 24.62 -10.20 5.49
C MET A 7 24.59 -9.98 7.00
N ASP A 8 25.09 -8.83 7.44
CA ASP A 8 25.28 -8.54 8.87
C ASP A 8 24.09 -7.78 9.47
N ASN A 9 23.31 -7.06 8.65
CA ASN A 9 22.10 -6.37 9.06
C ASN A 9 20.96 -6.63 8.07
N HIS A 10 19.75 -6.82 8.61
CA HIS A 10 18.50 -6.75 7.86
C HIS A 10 17.72 -5.54 8.33
N ILE A 11 17.41 -4.64 7.41
CA ILE A 11 16.56 -3.49 7.67
C ILE A 11 15.35 -3.62 6.74
N GLU A 12 14.16 -3.68 7.33
CA GLU A 12 12.92 -3.67 6.58
C GLU A 12 12.59 -2.24 6.15
N MET A 13 12.51 -2.02 4.84
CA MET A 13 12.07 -0.73 4.27
C MET A 13 10.54 -0.73 4.19
N SER A 14 9.91 -0.25 5.26
CA SER A 14 8.44 -0.20 5.35
C SER A 14 7.82 0.83 4.40
N TYR A 15 6.48 0.80 4.31
CA TYR A 15 5.68 1.78 3.58
C TYR A 15 5.83 3.21 4.12
N CYS A 16 5.44 4.19 3.30
CA CYS A 16 5.44 5.59 3.67
C CYS A 16 4.36 5.86 4.73
N ARG A 17 4.77 6.52 5.81
CA ARG A 17 3.89 6.98 6.89
C ARG A 17 4.05 8.48 7.06
N PHE A 18 3.20 9.10 7.88
CA PHE A 18 3.13 10.56 7.96
C PHE A 18 4.46 11.25 8.27
N LYS A 19 5.32 10.66 9.12
CA LYS A 19 6.66 11.21 9.39
C LYS A 19 7.55 11.24 8.13
N ALA A 20 7.53 10.16 7.34
CA ALA A 20 8.29 10.09 6.09
C ALA A 20 7.72 11.07 5.04
N PHE A 21 6.38 11.14 4.93
CA PHE A 21 5.70 12.13 4.10
C PHE A 21 6.15 13.56 4.43
N LYS A 22 6.18 13.95 5.71
CA LYS A 22 6.61 15.31 6.11
C LYS A 22 8.04 15.64 5.67
N VAL A 23 8.94 14.65 5.72
CA VAL A 23 10.32 14.81 5.22
C VAL A 23 10.31 15.03 3.70
N LEU A 24 9.52 14.24 2.96
CA LEU A 24 9.41 14.39 1.50
C LEU A 24 8.77 15.74 1.12
N ALA A 25 7.70 16.16 1.78
CA ALA A 25 7.02 17.43 1.54
C ALA A 25 7.97 18.61 1.78
N LYS A 26 8.74 18.58 2.87
CA LYS A 26 9.77 19.59 3.12
C LYS A 26 10.87 19.59 2.06
N ASN A 27 11.30 18.41 1.60
CA ASN A 27 12.40 18.30 0.64
C ASN A 27 12.04 18.70 -0.79
N TYR A 28 10.81 18.41 -1.23
CA TYR A 28 10.39 18.65 -2.63
C TYR A 28 9.57 19.92 -2.82
N LEU A 29 8.81 20.33 -1.80
CA LEU A 29 7.87 21.43 -1.88
C LEU A 29 8.20 22.57 -0.90
N GLU A 30 9.24 22.42 -0.07
CA GLU A 30 9.69 23.40 0.93
C GLU A 30 8.60 23.83 1.94
N ILE A 31 7.62 22.95 2.19
CA ILE A 31 6.52 23.20 3.13
C ILE A 31 6.62 22.34 4.40
N GLU A 32 6.27 22.92 5.54
CA GLU A 32 6.19 22.23 6.83
C GLU A 32 4.75 22.00 7.31
N SER A 33 3.79 22.74 6.74
CA SER A 33 2.37 22.66 7.08
C SER A 33 1.50 22.95 5.87
N HIS A 34 0.34 22.31 5.80
CA HIS A 34 -0.66 22.52 4.75
C HIS A 34 -2.04 22.08 5.25
N ASP A 35 -3.11 22.68 4.75
CA ASP A 35 -4.49 22.34 5.15
C ASP A 35 -4.83 20.86 4.86
N LEU A 36 -4.24 20.30 3.82
CA LEU A 36 -4.40 18.91 3.41
C LEU A 36 -3.62 17.90 4.27
N TYR A 37 -2.73 18.33 5.18
CA TYR A 37 -1.91 17.39 5.96
C TYR A 37 -2.74 16.46 6.85
N GLY A 38 -3.84 16.95 7.43
CA GLY A 38 -4.71 16.11 8.25
C GLY A 38 -5.39 14.99 7.43
N GLU A 39 -5.77 15.29 6.20
CA GLU A 39 -6.32 14.28 5.28
C GLU A 39 -5.24 13.30 4.82
N ILE A 40 -4.07 13.81 4.45
CA ILE A 40 -2.94 12.99 4.02
C ILE A 40 -2.50 12.06 5.14
N GLU A 41 -2.39 12.54 6.38
CA GLU A 41 -2.04 11.72 7.55
C GLU A 41 -2.98 10.52 7.68
N ARG A 42 -4.29 10.75 7.65
CA ARG A 42 -5.30 9.68 7.67
C ARG A 42 -5.12 8.70 6.51
N LEU A 43 -4.92 9.20 5.30
CA LEU A 43 -4.83 8.37 4.10
C LEU A 43 -3.54 7.53 4.06
N VAL A 44 -2.38 8.09 4.42
CA VAL A 44 -1.10 7.35 4.42
C VAL A 44 -1.00 6.31 5.54
N GLU A 45 -1.83 6.41 6.58
CA GLU A 45 -1.97 5.37 7.60
C GLU A 45 -2.85 4.21 7.14
N GLU A 46 -3.89 4.51 6.36
CA GLU A 46 -4.85 3.51 5.86
C GLU A 46 -4.40 2.80 4.58
N THR A 47 -3.36 3.32 3.91
CA THR A 47 -2.87 2.81 2.62
C THR A 47 -1.41 2.38 2.71
N ASN A 48 -1.03 1.41 1.88
CA ASN A 48 0.34 0.92 1.80
C ASN A 48 0.97 1.40 0.50
N MET A 49 1.48 2.64 0.52
CA MET A 49 2.19 3.26 -0.60
C MET A 49 3.69 3.36 -0.26
N SER A 50 4.57 3.12 -1.23
CA SER A 50 6.02 3.21 -0.96
C SER A 50 6.48 4.67 -0.87
N PRO A 51 7.59 4.97 -0.18
CA PRO A 51 8.15 6.32 -0.18
C PRO A 51 8.45 6.86 -1.59
N ALA A 52 8.80 5.99 -2.55
CA ALA A 52 9.05 6.37 -3.93
C ALA A 52 7.78 6.82 -4.66
N ASP A 53 6.69 6.07 -4.49
CA ASP A 53 5.39 6.43 -5.10
C ASP A 53 4.83 7.74 -4.51
N VAL A 54 5.03 7.96 -3.20
CA VAL A 54 4.67 9.24 -2.56
C VAL A 54 5.52 10.38 -3.12
N ALA A 55 6.83 10.18 -3.26
CA ALA A 55 7.73 11.19 -3.81
C ALA A 55 7.37 11.56 -5.26
N GLU A 56 7.01 10.59 -6.10
CA GLU A 56 6.56 10.84 -7.47
C GLU A 56 5.36 11.80 -7.52
N ASN A 57 4.43 11.66 -6.57
CA ASN A 57 3.29 12.55 -6.47
C ASN A 57 3.63 13.94 -5.93
N LEU A 58 4.70 14.08 -5.14
CA LEU A 58 5.13 15.35 -4.56
C LEU A 58 6.08 16.15 -5.45
N MET A 59 6.78 15.52 -6.39
CA MET A 59 7.69 16.24 -7.29
C MET A 59 6.89 17.08 -8.32
N PRO A 60 7.08 18.41 -8.38
CA PRO A 60 6.48 19.24 -9.43
C PRO A 60 6.91 18.75 -10.81
N LYS A 61 5.96 18.64 -11.74
CA LYS A 61 6.23 18.19 -13.13
C LYS A 61 6.53 19.33 -14.10
N SER A 62 6.26 20.56 -13.68
CA SER A 62 6.60 21.80 -14.37
C SER A 62 6.74 22.93 -13.36
N ASP A 63 7.32 24.06 -13.79
CA ASP A 63 7.48 25.25 -12.95
C ASP A 63 6.13 25.92 -12.58
N GLU A 64 5.03 25.50 -13.19
CA GLU A 64 3.67 25.98 -12.93
C GLU A 64 2.94 25.16 -11.84
N GLU A 65 3.44 23.97 -11.50
CA GLU A 65 2.84 23.15 -10.44
C GLU A 65 3.32 23.64 -9.06
N ASP A 66 2.40 24.18 -8.26
CA ASP A 66 2.66 24.52 -6.86
C ASP A 66 2.45 23.33 -5.91
N ALA A 67 2.75 23.55 -4.63
CA ALA A 67 2.57 22.55 -3.59
C ALA A 67 1.11 22.08 -3.47
N ASP A 68 0.16 22.97 -3.75
CA ASP A 68 -1.27 22.73 -3.66
C ASP A 68 -1.71 21.68 -4.70
N ILE A 69 -1.23 21.83 -5.94
CA ILE A 69 -1.43 20.89 -7.04
C ILE A 69 -0.80 19.53 -6.72
N CYS A 70 0.45 19.53 -6.24
CA CYS A 70 1.18 18.30 -5.90
C CYS A 70 0.50 17.51 -4.77
N LEU A 71 0.03 18.19 -3.72
CA LEU A 71 -0.66 17.56 -2.60
C LEU A 71 -2.05 17.04 -2.99
N LYS A 72 -2.81 17.77 -3.81
CA LYS A 72 -4.10 17.28 -4.34
C LYS A 72 -3.92 16.03 -5.20
N ARG A 73 -2.84 15.98 -6.00
CA ARG A 73 -2.47 14.80 -6.78
C ARG A 73 -2.17 13.61 -5.86
N LEU A 74 -1.39 13.81 -4.80
CA LEU A 74 -1.11 12.76 -3.81
C LEU A 74 -2.39 12.24 -3.14
N VAL A 75 -3.29 13.13 -2.70
CA VAL A 75 -4.57 12.74 -2.07
C VAL A 75 -5.36 11.83 -3.02
N LYS A 76 -5.52 12.24 -4.28
CA LYS A 76 -6.23 11.43 -5.30
C LYS A 76 -5.59 10.04 -5.46
N SER A 77 -4.26 9.97 -5.57
CA SER A 77 -3.56 8.70 -5.73
C SER A 77 -3.68 7.79 -4.50
N LEU A 78 -3.69 8.34 -3.29
CA LEU A 78 -3.92 7.58 -2.06
C LEU A 78 -5.34 7.01 -2.00
N GLU A 79 -6.35 7.79 -2.39
CA GLU A 79 -7.74 7.31 -2.46
C GLU A 79 -7.91 6.16 -3.47
N GLU A 80 -7.30 6.30 -4.65
CA GLU A 80 -7.32 5.25 -5.69
C GLU A 80 -6.67 3.96 -5.20
N GLU A 81 -5.50 4.04 -4.55
CA GLU A 81 -4.81 2.87 -4.01
C GLU A 81 -5.60 2.23 -2.85
N LYS A 82 -6.26 3.04 -2.01
CA LYS A 82 -7.16 2.54 -0.95
C LYS A 82 -8.31 1.72 -1.54
N VAL A 83 -8.96 2.22 -2.59
CA VAL A 83 -10.07 1.52 -3.25
C VAL A 83 -9.59 0.24 -3.92
N LYS A 84 -8.44 0.29 -4.60
CA LYS A 84 -7.83 -0.87 -5.24
C LYS A 84 -7.46 -1.95 -4.23
N ALA A 85 -6.85 -1.59 -3.10
CA ALA A 85 -6.52 -2.51 -2.02
C ALA A 85 -7.76 -3.21 -1.45
N ARG A 86 -8.87 -2.48 -1.26
CA ARG A 86 -10.16 -3.06 -0.82
C ARG A 86 -10.71 -4.07 -1.83
N LYS A 87 -10.73 -3.73 -3.12
CA LYS A 87 -11.19 -4.64 -4.18
C LYS A 87 -10.36 -5.92 -4.23
N LEU A 88 -9.03 -5.80 -4.16
CA LEU A 88 -8.13 -6.96 -4.14
C LEU A 88 -8.36 -7.84 -2.91
N ALA A 89 -8.56 -7.25 -1.73
CA ALA A 89 -8.87 -8.00 -0.51
C ALA A 89 -10.19 -8.79 -0.64
N GLU A 90 -11.24 -8.19 -1.18
CA GLU A 90 -12.53 -8.85 -1.42
C GLU A 90 -12.42 -10.00 -2.42
N GLU A 91 -11.69 -9.82 -3.51
CA GLU A 91 -11.43 -10.87 -4.50
C GLU A 91 -10.64 -12.04 -3.90
N GLU A 92 -9.63 -11.76 -3.08
CA GLU A 92 -8.85 -12.80 -2.40
C GLU A 92 -9.69 -13.60 -1.39
N ILE A 93 -10.62 -12.95 -0.67
CA ILE A 93 -11.57 -13.63 0.21
C ILE A 93 -12.47 -14.58 -0.60
N LYS A 94 -13.04 -14.10 -1.72
CA LYS A 94 -13.88 -14.92 -2.62
C LYS A 94 -13.12 -16.13 -3.16
N LYS A 95 -11.89 -15.94 -3.65
CA LYS A 95 -11.02 -17.02 -4.16
C LYS A 95 -10.67 -18.03 -3.06
N LYS A 96 -10.39 -17.59 -1.84
CA LYS A 96 -10.11 -18.48 -0.70
C LYS A 96 -11.34 -19.32 -0.33
N ALA A 97 -12.52 -18.71 -0.26
CA ALA A 97 -13.78 -19.41 0.01
C ALA A 97 -14.08 -20.47 -1.07
N GLU A 98 -13.93 -20.12 -2.35
CA GLU A 98 -14.15 -21.06 -3.45
C GLU A 98 -13.16 -22.25 -3.39
N ARG A 99 -11.87 -21.98 -3.16
CA ARG A 99 -10.84 -23.02 -2.98
C ARG A 99 -11.16 -23.96 -1.81
N GLU A 100 -11.66 -23.42 -0.69
CA GLU A 100 -12.08 -24.25 0.45
C GLU A 100 -13.30 -25.11 0.14
N THR A 101 -14.33 -24.56 -0.53
CA THR A 101 -15.51 -25.36 -0.92
C THR A 101 -15.12 -26.50 -1.86
N ARG A 102 -14.23 -26.25 -2.84
CA ARG A 102 -13.73 -27.27 -3.76
C ARG A 102 -12.91 -28.34 -3.05
N ARG A 103 -12.09 -27.98 -2.06
CA ARG A 103 -11.36 -28.93 -1.21
C ARG A 103 -12.29 -29.80 -0.36
N LYS A 104 -13.34 -29.21 0.24
CA LYS A 104 -14.34 -29.96 1.03
C LYS A 104 -15.13 -30.95 0.16
N LYS A 105 -15.53 -30.56 -1.07
CA LYS A 105 -16.19 -31.46 -2.03
C LYS A 105 -15.31 -32.65 -2.43
N LYS A 106 -14.03 -32.43 -2.72
CA LYS A 106 -13.09 -33.52 -3.05
C LYS A 106 -12.91 -34.52 -1.91
N LYS A 107 -12.71 -34.04 -0.68
CA LYS A 107 -12.57 -34.91 0.50
C LYS A 107 -13.80 -35.79 0.75
N LYS A 108 -15.01 -35.24 0.56
CA LYS A 108 -16.26 -36.02 0.69
C LYS A 108 -16.38 -37.12 -0.36
N ALA A 109 -16.02 -36.84 -1.61
CA ALA A 109 -16.03 -37.84 -2.67
C ALA A 109 -15.03 -38.99 -2.41
N GLU A 110 -13.82 -38.67 -1.93
CA GLU A 110 -12.80 -39.67 -1.58
C GLU A 110 -13.20 -40.53 -0.35
N GLU A 111 -13.95 -39.99 0.60
CA GLU A 111 -14.47 -40.75 1.75
C GLU A 111 -15.65 -41.65 1.38
N GLU A 112 -16.52 -41.25 0.46
CA GLU A 112 -17.61 -42.10 -0.04
C GLU A 112 -17.08 -43.27 -0.88
N GLU A 113 -16.02 -43.04 -1.66
CA GLU A 113 -15.41 -44.08 -2.50
C GLU A 113 -14.67 -45.14 -1.66
N LYS A 114 -14.07 -44.77 -0.52
CA LYS A 114 -13.41 -45.70 0.41
C LYS A 114 -14.37 -46.53 1.29
N LYS A 115 -15.66 -46.20 1.30
CA LYS A 115 -16.69 -46.92 2.08
C LYS A 115 -17.49 -47.92 1.24
N LYS A 116 -17.24 -47.97 -0.08
CA LYS A 116 -17.71 -49.03 -0.98
C LYS A 116 -16.66 -50.11 -1.12
#